data_AF-A0A5I9RLD7-F1
#
_entry.id   AF-A0A5I9RLD7-F1
#
_cell.length_a   1.000
_cell.length_b   1.000
_cell.length_c   1.000
_cell.angle_alpha   90.00
_cell.angle_beta   90.00
_cell.angle_gamma   90.00
#
_symmetry.space_group_name_H-M   'P 1'
#
loop_
_entity.id
_entity.type
_entity.pdbx_description
1 polymer ?
#
loop_
_entity_poly.entity_id
_entity_poly.type
_entity_poly.pdbx_seq_one_letter_code
_entity_poly.pdbx_strand_id
1 'polypeptide(L)'
;MSKHNLIIYSLLLAAAPISVLADSSTTSAATVGIFSPPTAPSVGHRPGQPRAVFHFLNEKGQALTYDDYYAPFPGMTLKRYLRWRVSDPDTQYYQASETFTEACTYYLVNRDGSQHKIKREKPCEYRFDFREEHVGSKLKLELYNETDMASASGYTPVPTVSVPFYFESKVIVNMPPDLAIVDIDKPVLLPGESAIVKLIFKDKDNNPINDLEVSYYFGHNGEWDISSVKKGSNPGEYIQTVTYKGANGSRNPRVFIKYDYLGKSLLSKEIRITGK
;
A
#
# COMPACT_ATOMS: atom_id res chain seq x y z
N MET A 1 -67.73 -10.17 19.87
CA MET A 1 -66.33 -9.73 19.81
C MET A 1 -65.46 -10.80 20.44
N SER A 2 -64.42 -11.23 19.71
CA SER A 2 -63.74 -12.52 19.89
C SER A 2 -62.76 -12.56 21.08
N LYS A 3 -62.84 -13.63 21.86
CA LYS A 3 -62.01 -13.93 23.04
C LYS A 3 -60.59 -14.29 22.60
N HIS A 4 -59.58 -13.62 23.17
CA HIS A 4 -58.18 -14.01 23.05
C HIS A 4 -57.65 -14.36 24.43
N ASN A 5 -57.40 -15.66 24.65
CA ASN A 5 -56.74 -16.17 25.85
C ASN A 5 -55.23 -15.99 25.68
N LEU A 6 -54.62 -15.18 26.54
CA LEU A 6 -53.18 -14.97 26.58
C LEU A 6 -52.59 -15.90 27.64
N ILE A 7 -51.95 -16.98 27.19
CA ILE A 7 -51.24 -17.93 28.06
C ILE A 7 -49.82 -17.39 28.26
N ILE A 8 -49.48 -17.04 29.51
CA ILE A 8 -48.14 -16.64 29.93
C ILE A 8 -47.36 -17.92 30.25
N TYR A 9 -46.33 -18.23 29.47
CA TYR A 9 -45.34 -19.25 29.82
C TYR A 9 -44.16 -18.59 30.51
N SER A 10 -44.10 -18.71 31.83
CA SER A 10 -42.92 -18.45 32.66
C SER A 10 -42.07 -19.71 32.73
N LEU A 11 -40.93 -19.74 32.03
CA LEU A 11 -39.93 -20.80 32.21
C LEU A 11 -38.85 -20.31 33.19
N LEU A 12 -38.88 -20.87 34.39
CA LEU A 12 -37.88 -20.66 35.45
C LEU A 12 -36.49 -21.12 34.99
N LEU A 13 -35.48 -20.29 35.27
CA LEU A 13 -34.08 -20.70 35.33
C LEU A 13 -33.90 -21.72 36.47
N ALA A 14 -33.41 -22.92 36.14
CA ALA A 14 -32.74 -23.80 37.08
C ALA A 14 -31.31 -24.01 36.60
N ALA A 15 -30.37 -23.29 37.21
CA ALA A 15 -28.95 -23.58 37.09
C ALA A 15 -28.67 -24.89 37.86
N ALA A 16 -28.39 -25.96 37.13
CA ALA A 16 -27.80 -27.16 37.72
C ALA A 16 -26.28 -27.08 37.50
N PRO A 17 -25.45 -27.18 38.55
CA PRO A 17 -24.02 -27.39 38.36
C PRO A 17 -23.84 -28.81 37.81
N ILE A 18 -23.40 -28.94 36.56
CA ILE A 18 -22.87 -30.21 36.08
C ILE A 18 -21.47 -30.33 36.68
N SER A 19 -21.41 -30.91 37.86
CA SER A 19 -20.17 -31.36 38.50
C SER A 19 -19.61 -32.50 37.65
N VAL A 20 -18.55 -32.26 36.91
CA VAL A 20 -17.74 -33.34 36.32
C VAL A 20 -16.91 -33.93 37.47
N LEU A 21 -17.31 -35.12 37.92
CA LEU A 21 -16.48 -35.96 38.79
C LEU A 21 -15.20 -36.32 38.02
N ALA A 22 -14.08 -35.74 38.43
CA ALA A 22 -12.77 -36.33 38.16
C ALA A 22 -12.62 -37.50 39.13
N ASP A 23 -12.83 -38.73 38.66
CA ASP A 23 -12.47 -39.93 39.41
C ASP A 23 -10.96 -39.95 39.62
N SER A 24 -10.55 -39.53 40.83
CA SER A 24 -9.19 -39.68 41.32
C SER A 24 -8.97 -41.12 41.77
N SER A 25 -8.73 -42.04 40.83
CA SER A 25 -8.14 -43.34 41.17
C SER A 25 -6.62 -43.20 41.24
N THR A 26 -6.12 -43.02 42.46
CA THR A 26 -4.70 -43.15 42.81
C THR A 26 -4.24 -44.58 42.56
N THR A 27 -3.48 -44.81 41.49
CA THR A 27 -2.63 -46.01 41.35
C THR A 27 -1.18 -45.60 41.15
N SER A 28 -0.43 -45.79 42.23
CA SER A 28 0.98 -46.17 42.36
C SER A 28 2.04 -45.56 41.44
N ALA A 29 2.98 -44.87 42.08
CA ALA A 29 4.20 -44.30 41.53
C ALA A 29 5.05 -45.30 40.73
N ALA A 30 5.37 -44.91 39.49
CA ALA A 30 6.58 -45.36 38.79
C ALA A 30 7.29 -44.11 38.26
N THR A 31 8.54 -43.94 38.70
CA THR A 31 9.43 -42.87 38.31
C THR A 31 9.71 -42.96 36.81
N VAL A 32 9.16 -42.05 36.01
CA VAL A 32 9.56 -41.86 34.60
C VAL A 32 9.77 -40.37 34.37
N GLY A 33 11.01 -40.04 33.99
CA GLY A 33 11.47 -38.67 33.81
C GLY A 33 10.77 -37.92 32.69
N ILE A 34 11.00 -36.60 32.72
CA ILE A 34 10.54 -35.58 31.78
C ILE A 34 9.04 -35.34 31.92
N PHE A 35 8.71 -34.24 32.63
CA PHE A 35 7.39 -33.61 32.56
C PHE A 35 7.00 -33.48 31.08
N SER A 36 6.01 -34.28 30.66
CA SER A 36 5.36 -34.06 29.37
C SER A 36 4.71 -32.68 29.42
N PRO A 37 4.85 -31.83 28.39
CA PRO A 37 4.10 -30.58 28.33
C PRO A 37 2.60 -30.91 28.44
N PRO A 38 1.79 -30.03 29.04
CA PRO A 38 0.38 -30.32 29.27
C PRO A 38 -0.28 -30.69 27.95
N THR A 39 -0.74 -31.93 27.84
CA THR A 39 -1.54 -32.47 26.72
C THR A 39 -2.98 -31.97 26.78
N ALA A 40 -3.20 -30.74 27.23
CA ALA A 40 -4.48 -30.08 27.00
C ALA A 40 -4.57 -29.84 25.48
N PRO A 41 -5.61 -30.36 24.80
CA PRO A 41 -5.71 -30.22 23.35
C PRO A 41 -5.72 -28.74 22.96
N SER A 42 -4.75 -28.34 22.13
CA SER A 42 -4.72 -27.03 21.47
C SER A 42 -6.09 -26.77 20.84
N VAL A 43 -6.76 -25.67 21.22
CA VAL A 43 -8.10 -25.33 20.73
C VAL A 43 -7.98 -24.64 19.37
N GLY A 44 -7.52 -25.35 18.34
CA GLY A 44 -7.58 -24.92 16.93
C GLY A 44 -7.43 -23.41 16.72
N HIS A 45 -6.22 -22.88 16.81
CA HIS A 45 -6.02 -21.43 16.86
C HIS A 45 -6.12 -20.77 15.49
N ARG A 46 -6.66 -19.54 15.44
CA ARG A 46 -6.69 -18.76 14.20
C ARG A 46 -5.27 -18.30 13.88
N PRO A 47 -4.78 -18.49 12.64
CA PRO A 47 -3.48 -17.94 12.27
C PRO A 47 -3.44 -16.42 12.44
N GLY A 48 -2.36 -15.92 13.04
CA GLY A 48 -2.15 -14.48 13.22
C GLY A 48 -2.30 -13.69 11.92
N GLN A 49 -2.69 -12.42 12.03
CA GLN A 49 -2.83 -11.51 10.87
C GLN A 49 -1.46 -11.21 10.24
N PRO A 50 -1.26 -11.43 8.92
CA PRO A 50 -0.05 -11.00 8.26
C PRO A 50 -0.03 -9.47 8.14
N ARG A 51 1.15 -8.86 8.21
CA ARG A 51 1.36 -7.46 7.84
C ARG A 51 2.57 -7.33 6.94
N ALA A 52 2.46 -6.47 5.93
CA ALA A 52 3.52 -6.24 4.98
C ALA A 52 3.60 -4.75 4.63
N VAL A 53 4.82 -4.27 4.42
CA VAL A 53 5.09 -2.96 3.80
C VAL A 53 5.62 -3.23 2.40
N PHE A 54 5.14 -2.46 1.44
CA PHE A 54 5.51 -2.58 0.04
C PHE A 54 6.36 -1.40 -0.42
N HIS A 55 7.15 -1.63 -1.46
CA HIS A 55 7.82 -0.59 -2.23
C HIS A 55 7.52 -0.73 -3.70
N PHE A 56 7.71 0.35 -4.45
CA PHE A 56 7.69 0.31 -5.90
C PHE A 56 9.11 0.26 -6.45
N LEU A 57 9.32 -0.63 -7.42
CA LEU A 57 10.57 -0.76 -8.16
C LEU A 57 10.38 -0.21 -9.57
N ASN A 58 11.43 0.40 -10.13
CA ASN A 58 11.47 0.71 -11.55
C ASN A 58 11.77 -0.54 -12.41
N GLU A 59 11.77 -0.37 -13.74
CA GLU A 59 12.09 -1.44 -14.70
C GLU A 59 13.48 -2.08 -14.49
N LYS A 60 14.41 -1.33 -13.88
CA LYS A 60 15.76 -1.81 -13.53
C LYS A 60 15.80 -2.52 -12.18
N GLY A 61 14.67 -2.67 -11.50
CA GLY A 61 14.56 -3.28 -10.18
C GLY A 61 15.02 -2.40 -9.01
N GLN A 62 15.26 -1.11 -9.24
CA GLN A 62 15.70 -0.18 -8.19
C GLN A 62 14.48 0.32 -7.41
N ALA A 63 14.58 0.35 -6.09
CA ALA A 63 13.53 0.88 -5.22
C ALA A 63 13.40 2.39 -5.42
N LEU A 64 12.18 2.82 -5.75
CA LEU A 64 11.85 4.22 -6.01
C LEU A 64 11.29 4.90 -4.77
N THR A 65 10.38 4.22 -4.07
CA THR A 65 9.74 4.76 -2.87
C THR A 65 9.13 3.64 -2.04
N TYR A 66 8.93 3.92 -0.76
CA TYR A 66 8.13 3.10 0.14
C TYR A 66 6.68 3.58 0.06
N ASP A 67 5.72 2.65 0.20
CA ASP A 67 4.33 2.93 0.56
C ASP A 67 3.31 3.27 -0.56
N ASP A 68 2.05 3.37 -0.14
CA ASP A 68 0.82 3.57 -0.93
C ASP A 68 0.53 5.03 -1.33
N TYR A 69 1.37 5.98 -0.96
CA TYR A 69 1.13 7.42 -1.21
C TYR A 69 1.32 7.83 -2.66
N TYR A 70 2.08 7.06 -3.44
CA TYR A 70 2.47 7.41 -4.81
C TYR A 70 1.62 6.68 -5.86
N ALA A 71 1.27 7.39 -6.93
CA ALA A 71 0.65 6.86 -8.14
C ALA A 71 1.61 5.94 -8.92
N PRO A 72 1.37 4.61 -8.95
CA PRO A 72 2.17 3.72 -9.78
C PRO A 72 1.91 3.99 -11.27
N PHE A 73 2.86 3.60 -12.12
CA PHE A 73 2.75 3.72 -13.57
C PHE A 73 3.25 2.45 -14.28
N PRO A 74 2.83 2.21 -15.54
CA PRO A 74 3.29 1.07 -16.32
C PRO A 74 4.82 0.97 -16.38
N GLY A 75 5.36 -0.23 -16.16
CA GLY A 75 6.81 -0.49 -16.05
C GLY A 75 7.32 -0.55 -14.61
N MET A 76 6.52 -0.14 -13.62
CA MET A 76 6.84 -0.37 -12.22
C MET A 76 6.46 -1.77 -11.74
N THR A 77 7.09 -2.20 -10.65
CA THR A 77 6.73 -3.42 -9.92
C THR A 77 6.46 -3.10 -8.45
N LEU A 78 5.30 -3.50 -7.93
CA LEU A 78 5.09 -3.60 -6.48
C LEU A 78 5.85 -4.82 -5.96
N LYS A 79 6.63 -4.65 -4.90
CA LYS A 79 7.29 -5.75 -4.20
C LYS A 79 7.19 -5.57 -2.68
N ARG A 80 7.13 -6.67 -1.92
CA ARG A 80 7.25 -6.60 -0.45
C ARG A 80 8.64 -6.12 -0.05
N TYR A 81 8.66 -5.08 0.76
CA TYR A 81 9.86 -4.56 1.41
C TYR A 81 10.09 -5.22 2.77
N LEU A 82 9.10 -5.14 3.67
CA LEU A 82 9.19 -5.70 5.02
C LEU A 82 7.98 -6.57 5.33
N ARG A 83 8.21 -7.63 6.12
CA ARG A 83 7.16 -8.46 6.72
C ARG A 83 7.13 -8.19 8.20
N TRP A 84 5.97 -7.78 8.70
CA TRP A 84 5.67 -7.67 10.11
C TRP A 84 4.79 -8.85 10.50
N ARG A 85 5.26 -9.68 11.42
CA ARG A 85 4.37 -10.63 12.09
C ARG A 85 3.74 -9.89 13.26
N VAL A 86 2.42 -9.76 13.24
CA VAL A 86 1.70 -9.38 14.45
C VAL A 86 1.88 -10.55 15.42
N SER A 87 2.30 -10.25 16.65
CA SER A 87 2.31 -11.26 17.72
C SER A 87 0.91 -11.83 17.81
N ASP A 88 0.84 -13.16 17.66
CA ASP A 88 -0.39 -13.88 17.89
C ASP A 88 -0.37 -14.37 19.34
N PRO A 89 -1.22 -13.81 20.22
CA PRO A 89 -1.30 -14.24 21.61
C PRO A 89 -1.56 -15.74 21.72
N ASP A 90 -2.32 -16.31 20.78
CA ASP A 90 -2.66 -17.72 20.77
C ASP A 90 -1.41 -18.59 20.59
N THR A 91 -0.65 -18.35 19.51
CA THR A 91 0.63 -19.02 19.29
C THR A 91 1.64 -18.74 20.42
N GLN A 92 1.70 -17.51 20.94
CA GLN A 92 2.74 -17.08 21.88
C GLN A 92 2.49 -17.53 23.33
N TYR A 93 1.23 -17.65 23.76
CA TYR A 93 0.86 -18.02 25.13
C TYR A 93 0.35 -19.46 25.25
N TYR A 94 -0.24 -20.02 24.20
CA TYR A 94 -0.90 -21.33 24.25
C TYR A 94 -0.17 -22.44 23.47
N GLN A 95 1.00 -22.14 22.89
CA GLN A 95 1.86 -23.13 22.20
C GLN A 95 1.13 -23.91 21.09
N ALA A 96 0.26 -23.21 20.34
CA ALA A 96 -0.39 -23.73 19.15
C ALA A 96 0.65 -24.34 18.18
N SER A 97 0.41 -25.58 17.74
CA SER A 97 1.29 -26.33 16.83
C SER A 97 0.90 -26.19 15.37
N GLU A 98 -0.25 -25.58 15.09
CA GLU A 98 -0.79 -25.39 13.75
C GLU A 98 0.13 -24.48 12.93
N THR A 99 0.52 -24.97 11.76
CA THR A 99 1.29 -24.19 10.79
C THR A 99 0.35 -23.49 9.81
N PHE A 100 0.85 -22.45 9.16
CA PHE A 100 0.10 -21.73 8.16
C PHE A 100 0.99 -21.26 7.02
N THR A 101 0.38 -21.17 5.84
CA THR A 101 0.99 -20.62 4.65
C THR A 101 0.32 -19.30 4.29
N GLU A 102 1.11 -18.25 4.09
CA GLU A 102 0.58 -16.95 3.69
C GLU A 102 0.14 -16.97 2.23
N ALA A 103 -1.11 -16.60 1.98
CA ALA A 103 -1.71 -16.46 0.68
C ALA A 103 -2.03 -14.99 0.40
N CYS A 104 -2.12 -14.63 -0.87
CA CYS A 104 -2.56 -13.30 -1.25
C CYS A 104 -3.41 -13.30 -2.52
N THR A 105 -4.32 -12.33 -2.61
CA THR A 105 -5.20 -12.14 -3.77
C THR A 105 -5.09 -10.70 -4.25
N TYR A 106 -4.86 -10.55 -5.55
CA TYR A 106 -4.71 -9.26 -6.22
C TYR A 106 -6.00 -8.92 -6.95
N TYR A 107 -6.46 -7.69 -6.78
CA TYR A 107 -7.62 -7.14 -7.44
C TYR A 107 -7.25 -5.82 -8.12
N LEU A 108 -7.82 -5.57 -9.30
CA LEU A 108 -7.91 -4.22 -9.85
C LEU A 108 -9.25 -3.62 -9.47
N VAL A 109 -9.22 -2.40 -8.94
CA VAL A 109 -10.39 -1.63 -8.56
C VAL A 109 -10.57 -0.52 -9.58
N ASN A 110 -11.64 -0.59 -10.37
CA ASN A 110 -11.95 0.41 -11.38
C ASN A 110 -12.46 1.73 -10.74
N ARG A 111 -12.60 2.78 -11.55
CA ARG A 111 -13.12 4.09 -11.11
C ARG A 111 -14.53 4.02 -10.52
N ASP A 112 -15.36 3.08 -10.97
CA ASP A 112 -16.72 2.84 -10.45
C ASP A 112 -16.75 2.02 -9.14
N GLY A 113 -15.58 1.61 -8.64
CA GLY A 113 -15.43 0.80 -7.43
C GLY A 113 -15.57 -0.71 -7.66
N SER A 114 -15.83 -1.17 -8.89
CA SER A 114 -15.87 -2.60 -9.20
C SER A 114 -14.49 -3.24 -9.00
N GLN A 115 -14.46 -4.41 -8.36
CA GLN A 115 -13.24 -5.15 -8.05
C GLN A 115 -13.13 -6.39 -8.95
N HIS A 116 -12.04 -6.49 -9.71
CA HIS A 116 -11.74 -7.63 -10.57
C HIS A 116 -10.55 -8.40 -10.02
N LYS A 117 -10.75 -9.66 -9.64
CA LYS A 117 -9.67 -10.54 -9.20
C LYS A 117 -8.74 -10.85 -10.38
N ILE A 118 -7.46 -10.56 -10.21
CA ILE A 118 -6.41 -10.79 -11.22
C ILE A 118 -5.73 -12.12 -10.99
N LYS A 119 -5.28 -12.38 -9.76
CA LYS A 119 -4.60 -13.62 -9.40
C LYS A 119 -4.69 -13.88 -7.91
N ARG A 120 -4.50 -15.15 -7.53
CA ARG A 120 -4.31 -15.58 -6.14
C ARG A 120 -3.06 -16.45 -6.07
N GLU A 121 -2.25 -16.23 -5.05
CA GLU A 121 -0.98 -16.92 -4.83
C GLU A 121 -0.96 -17.56 -3.44
N LYS A 122 -0.38 -18.75 -3.34
CA LYS A 122 -0.08 -19.46 -2.09
C LYS A 122 1.11 -20.40 -2.35
N PRO A 123 2.32 -20.14 -1.80
CA PRO A 123 2.68 -18.97 -0.99
C PRO A 123 2.62 -17.66 -1.79
N CYS A 124 2.35 -16.54 -1.10
CA CYS A 124 2.35 -15.22 -1.74
C CYS A 124 3.77 -14.82 -2.21
N GLU A 125 3.91 -14.37 -3.45
CA GLU A 125 5.18 -13.85 -3.99
C GLU A 125 5.35 -12.35 -3.76
N TYR A 126 4.27 -11.66 -3.40
CA TYR A 126 4.23 -10.22 -3.13
C TYR A 126 4.68 -9.36 -4.32
N ARG A 127 4.49 -9.86 -5.54
CA ARG A 127 4.92 -9.18 -6.76
C ARG A 127 3.74 -8.83 -7.66
N PHE A 128 3.64 -7.57 -8.07
CA PHE A 128 2.69 -7.14 -9.10
C PHE A 128 3.36 -6.19 -10.08
N ASP A 129 3.33 -6.53 -11.36
CA ASP A 129 3.90 -5.69 -12.43
C ASP A 129 2.80 -4.80 -13.02
N PHE A 130 2.99 -3.48 -12.96
CA PHE A 130 2.05 -2.51 -13.51
C PHE A 130 2.22 -2.42 -15.03
N ARG A 131 1.11 -2.54 -15.75
CA ARG A 131 1.05 -2.56 -17.22
C ARG A 131 0.10 -1.48 -17.71
N GLU A 132 0.19 -1.15 -19.00
CA GLU A 132 -0.66 -0.12 -19.61
C GLU A 132 -2.15 -0.44 -19.50
N GLU A 133 -2.53 -1.71 -19.55
CA GLU A 133 -3.90 -2.18 -19.40
C GLU A 133 -4.49 -1.93 -17.99
N HIS A 134 -3.65 -1.66 -16.98
CA HIS A 134 -4.09 -1.38 -15.62
C HIS A 134 -4.34 0.11 -15.35
N VAL A 135 -4.00 1.00 -16.29
CA VAL A 135 -4.14 2.46 -16.14
C VAL A 135 -5.58 2.83 -15.82
N GLY A 136 -5.76 3.75 -14.88
CA GLY A 136 -7.06 4.22 -14.42
C GLY A 136 -7.69 3.38 -13.30
N SER A 137 -7.12 2.22 -13.00
CA SER A 137 -7.51 1.37 -11.86
C SER A 137 -6.59 1.58 -10.66
N LYS A 138 -7.01 1.13 -9.47
CA LYS A 138 -6.14 0.93 -8.31
C LYS A 138 -5.81 -0.54 -8.17
N LEU A 139 -4.65 -0.86 -7.61
CA LEU A 139 -4.34 -2.20 -7.16
C LEU A 139 -4.80 -2.36 -5.71
N LYS A 140 -5.62 -3.38 -5.42
CA LYS A 140 -5.92 -3.83 -4.07
C LYS A 140 -5.32 -5.21 -3.86
N LEU A 141 -4.53 -5.36 -2.81
CA LEU A 141 -3.92 -6.63 -2.41
C LEU A 141 -4.49 -7.05 -1.06
N GLU A 142 -5.01 -8.26 -1.00
CA GLU A 142 -5.51 -8.92 0.19
C GLU A 142 -4.51 -10.00 0.61
N LEU A 143 -3.97 -9.90 1.83
CA LEU A 143 -3.04 -10.87 2.41
C LEU A 143 -3.66 -11.56 3.61
N TYR A 144 -3.53 -12.87 3.71
CA TYR A 144 -4.04 -13.67 4.83
C TYR A 144 -3.23 -14.95 4.98
N ASN A 145 -3.14 -15.46 6.21
CA ASN A 145 -2.58 -16.78 6.47
C ASN A 145 -3.68 -17.84 6.37
N GLU A 146 -3.39 -18.93 5.67
CA GLU A 146 -4.23 -20.12 5.63
C GLU A 146 -3.60 -21.24 6.44
N THR A 147 -4.36 -21.84 7.36
CA THR A 147 -3.92 -22.97 8.18
C THR A 147 -3.59 -24.17 7.31
N ASP A 148 -2.47 -24.84 7.57
CA ASP A 148 -2.13 -26.09 6.91
C ASP A 148 -2.87 -27.22 7.62
N MET A 149 -3.96 -27.72 7.02
CA MET A 149 -4.85 -28.70 7.66
C MET A 149 -4.14 -29.96 8.18
N ALA A 150 -3.02 -30.36 7.56
CA ALA A 150 -2.20 -31.50 7.99
C ALA A 150 -1.55 -31.28 9.37
N SER A 151 -1.31 -30.02 9.77
CA SER A 151 -0.75 -29.65 11.08
C SER A 151 -1.79 -29.61 12.21
N ALA A 152 -3.07 -29.71 11.88
CA ALA A 152 -4.20 -29.61 12.80
C ALA A 152 -4.94 -30.95 12.95
N SER A 153 -4.22 -32.07 12.85
CA SER A 153 -4.81 -33.41 12.89
C SER A 153 -5.49 -33.66 14.24
N GLY A 154 -6.81 -33.91 14.19
CA GLY A 154 -7.63 -34.16 15.38
C GLY A 154 -8.58 -33.02 15.78
N TYR A 155 -8.53 -31.86 15.10
CA TYR A 155 -9.34 -30.70 15.45
C TYR A 155 -10.20 -30.23 14.27
N THR A 156 -11.52 -30.17 14.47
CA THR A 156 -12.45 -29.52 13.54
C THR A 156 -13.65 -28.93 14.31
N PRO A 157 -14.10 -27.71 13.97
CA PRO A 157 -13.53 -26.82 12.95
C PRO A 157 -12.39 -25.94 13.49
N VAL A 158 -11.23 -25.97 12.84
CA VAL A 158 -10.16 -24.99 13.06
C VAL A 158 -10.42 -23.79 12.13
N PRO A 159 -10.23 -22.53 12.58
CA PRO A 159 -10.27 -21.40 11.68
C PRO A 159 -9.26 -21.61 10.54
N THR A 160 -9.76 -21.65 9.30
CA THR A 160 -8.92 -21.95 8.13
C THR A 160 -8.14 -20.74 7.64
N VAL A 161 -8.59 -19.54 8.03
CA VAL A 161 -8.01 -18.27 7.59
C VAL A 161 -7.87 -17.28 8.73
N SER A 162 -6.79 -16.54 8.62
CA SER A 162 -6.46 -15.32 9.34
C SER A 162 -7.40 -14.15 9.04
N VAL A 163 -7.37 -13.12 9.87
CA VAL A 163 -7.94 -11.81 9.49
C VAL A 163 -7.10 -11.24 8.35
N PRO A 164 -7.71 -10.79 7.22
CA PRO A 164 -6.94 -10.26 6.12
C PRO A 164 -6.30 -8.91 6.45
N PHE A 165 -5.17 -8.63 5.81
CA PHE A 165 -4.57 -7.31 5.71
C PHE A 165 -4.72 -6.81 4.28
N TYR A 166 -5.01 -5.52 4.12
CA TYR A 166 -5.22 -4.91 2.82
C TYR A 166 -4.16 -3.85 2.54
N PHE A 167 -3.67 -3.84 1.30
CA PHE A 167 -2.93 -2.74 0.70
C PHE A 167 -3.72 -2.23 -0.51
N GLU A 168 -3.85 -0.91 -0.66
CA GLU A 168 -4.48 -0.30 -1.83
C GLU A 168 -3.57 0.79 -2.38
N SER A 169 -3.24 0.74 -3.67
CA SER A 169 -2.44 1.77 -4.32
C SER A 169 -3.28 3.01 -4.66
N LYS A 170 -2.62 4.14 -4.93
CA LYS A 170 -3.22 5.21 -5.75
C LYS A 170 -3.61 4.69 -7.14
N VAL A 171 -4.38 5.50 -7.85
CA VAL A 171 -4.76 5.21 -9.23
C VAL A 171 -3.50 5.06 -10.07
N ILE A 172 -3.44 4.01 -10.89
CA ILE A 172 -2.36 3.75 -11.81
C ILE A 172 -2.45 4.77 -12.93
N VAL A 173 -1.41 5.57 -13.11
CA VAL A 173 -1.39 6.68 -14.05
C VAL A 173 -0.53 6.34 -15.26
N ASN A 174 -0.96 6.82 -16.44
CA ASN A 174 -0.05 6.87 -17.58
C ASN A 174 0.71 8.19 -17.53
N MET A 175 2.05 8.13 -17.63
CA MET A 175 2.90 9.32 -17.66
C MET A 175 3.71 9.40 -18.95
N PRO A 176 3.13 9.86 -20.07
CA PRO A 176 3.90 10.16 -21.26
C PRO A 176 4.51 11.57 -21.11
N PRO A 177 5.83 11.73 -21.30
CA PRO A 177 6.50 13.02 -21.15
C PRO A 177 6.04 14.07 -22.17
N ASP A 178 5.35 13.66 -23.24
CA ASP A 178 4.84 14.53 -24.29
C ASP A 178 3.42 15.06 -24.04
N LEU A 179 2.72 14.57 -23.02
CA LEU A 179 1.36 15.03 -22.69
C LEU A 179 1.33 16.13 -21.63
N ALA A 180 2.48 16.47 -21.06
CA ALA A 180 2.61 17.58 -20.14
C ALA A 180 2.58 18.90 -20.92
N ILE A 181 1.67 19.80 -20.56
CA ILE A 181 1.65 21.16 -21.08
C ILE A 181 2.49 22.02 -20.14
N VAL A 182 3.43 22.77 -20.71
CA VAL A 182 4.31 23.68 -19.99
C VAL A 182 4.02 25.09 -20.48
N ASP A 183 3.72 25.98 -19.53
CA ASP A 183 3.55 27.40 -19.77
C ASP A 183 4.50 28.19 -18.87
N ILE A 184 5.16 29.20 -19.44
CA ILE A 184 6.12 30.04 -18.74
C ILE A 184 5.76 31.47 -19.09
N ASP A 185 5.32 32.22 -18.10
CA ASP A 185 4.88 33.61 -18.29
C ASP A 185 6.01 34.53 -18.80
N LYS A 186 7.24 34.30 -18.32
CA LYS A 186 8.43 35.09 -18.63
C LYS A 186 9.64 34.19 -18.90
N PRO A 187 10.00 33.95 -20.18
CA PRO A 187 11.20 33.17 -20.51
C PRO A 187 12.51 33.95 -20.33
N VAL A 188 12.43 35.27 -20.12
CA VAL A 188 13.57 36.16 -19.88
C VAL A 188 13.27 37.05 -18.67
N LEU A 189 14.22 37.15 -17.75
CA LEU A 189 14.08 37.89 -16.49
C LEU A 189 15.21 38.91 -16.30
N LEU A 190 14.86 40.10 -15.80
CA LEU A 190 15.81 41.05 -15.24
C LEU A 190 16.08 40.74 -13.75
N PRO A 191 17.16 41.27 -13.14
CA PRO A 191 17.47 41.02 -11.74
C PRO A 191 16.31 41.48 -10.84
N GLY A 192 15.86 40.58 -9.96
CA GLY A 192 14.70 40.77 -9.08
C GLY A 192 13.37 40.32 -9.67
N GLU A 193 13.28 40.04 -10.97
CA GLU A 193 12.06 39.50 -11.57
C GLU A 193 11.89 37.99 -11.34
N SER A 194 10.63 37.57 -11.28
CA SER A 194 10.24 36.17 -11.20
C SER A 194 9.44 35.75 -12.42
N ALA A 195 9.63 34.50 -12.85
CA ALA A 195 8.77 33.76 -13.75
C ALA A 195 7.94 32.74 -12.96
N ILE A 196 6.73 32.50 -13.42
CA ILE A 196 5.87 31.40 -12.99
C ILE A 196 5.91 30.34 -14.09
N VAL A 197 6.44 29.18 -13.73
CA VAL A 197 6.36 27.97 -14.54
C VAL A 197 5.12 27.20 -14.12
N LYS A 198 4.22 26.98 -15.07
CA LYS A 198 3.02 26.18 -14.92
C LYS A 198 3.18 24.87 -15.69
N LEU A 199 2.95 23.77 -15.01
CA LEU A 199 2.95 22.42 -15.55
C LEU A 199 1.53 21.86 -15.45
N ILE A 200 1.02 21.28 -16.52
CA ILE A 200 -0.29 20.63 -16.53
C ILE A 200 -0.09 19.20 -16.99
N PHE A 201 -0.25 18.23 -16.08
CA PHE A 201 -0.09 16.82 -16.36
C PHE A 201 -1.43 16.15 -16.63
N LYS A 202 -1.49 15.42 -17.75
CA LYS A 202 -2.65 14.65 -18.18
C LYS A 202 -2.24 13.25 -18.60
N ASP A 203 -3.14 12.30 -18.42
CA ASP A 203 -2.99 10.96 -18.97
C ASP A 203 -3.30 10.94 -20.48
N LYS A 204 -3.11 9.78 -21.13
CA LYS A 204 -3.40 9.57 -22.56
C LYS A 204 -4.86 9.84 -22.95
N ASP A 205 -5.77 9.76 -21.98
CA ASP A 205 -7.21 9.95 -22.16
C ASP A 205 -7.63 11.38 -21.77
N ASN A 206 -6.65 12.29 -21.63
CA ASN A 206 -6.81 13.72 -21.30
C ASN A 206 -7.40 13.97 -19.89
N ASN A 207 -7.35 12.99 -18.98
CA ASN A 207 -7.70 13.19 -17.58
C ASN A 207 -6.54 13.85 -16.82
N PRO A 208 -6.81 14.78 -15.89
CA PRO A 208 -5.78 15.41 -15.07
C PRO A 208 -5.15 14.41 -14.09
N ILE A 209 -3.83 14.51 -13.90
CA ILE A 209 -3.09 13.69 -12.93
C ILE A 209 -2.76 14.53 -11.69
N ASN A 210 -3.46 14.27 -10.57
CA ASN A 210 -3.40 15.12 -9.36
C ASN A 210 -2.43 14.64 -8.27
N ASP A 211 -1.99 13.40 -8.33
CA ASP A 211 -1.25 12.73 -7.25
C ASP A 211 0.22 12.48 -7.61
N LEU A 212 0.81 13.40 -8.38
CA LEU A 212 2.25 13.45 -8.61
C LEU A 212 2.94 14.26 -7.51
N GLU A 213 4.02 13.69 -6.98
CA GLU A 213 5.02 14.39 -6.20
C GLU A 213 6.15 14.77 -7.15
N VAL A 214 6.06 15.97 -7.69
CA VAL A 214 6.95 16.45 -8.74
C VAL A 214 8.27 16.88 -8.13
N SER A 215 9.32 16.13 -8.43
CA SER A 215 10.70 16.51 -8.12
C SER A 215 11.29 17.32 -9.27
N TYR A 216 12.33 18.09 -8.97
CA TYR A 216 13.02 18.89 -9.98
C TYR A 216 14.53 18.90 -9.77
N TYR A 217 15.24 18.93 -10.89
CA TYR A 217 16.68 19.15 -10.95
C TYR A 217 16.95 20.38 -11.80
N PHE A 218 17.95 21.16 -11.42
CA PHE A 218 18.33 22.34 -12.17
C PHE A 218 19.83 22.45 -12.36
N GLY A 219 20.21 23.01 -13.51
CA GLY A 219 21.56 23.47 -13.80
C GLY A 219 21.50 24.97 -14.09
N HIS A 220 22.42 25.75 -13.53
CA HIS A 220 22.40 27.18 -13.73
C HIS A 220 23.80 27.80 -13.81
N ASN A 221 23.84 28.99 -14.41
CA ASN A 221 24.92 29.96 -14.24
C ASN A 221 24.30 31.33 -13.90
N GLY A 222 25.01 32.11 -13.09
CA GLY A 222 24.42 33.26 -12.40
C GLY A 222 23.62 32.83 -11.16
N GLU A 223 22.97 33.80 -10.53
CA GLU A 223 22.30 33.63 -9.23
C GLU A 223 20.78 33.57 -9.42
N TRP A 224 20.18 32.49 -8.91
CA TRP A 224 18.77 32.16 -9.09
C TRP A 224 18.19 31.66 -7.77
N ASP A 225 16.91 31.92 -7.59
CA ASP A 225 16.12 31.46 -6.45
C ASP A 225 14.91 30.69 -6.99
N ILE A 226 14.88 29.38 -6.73
CA ILE A 226 13.96 28.43 -7.34
C ILE A 226 13.15 27.78 -6.21
N SER A 227 11.85 28.09 -6.18
CA SER A 227 10.94 27.55 -5.16
C SER A 227 10.65 26.06 -5.38
N SER A 228 10.11 25.40 -4.34
CA SER A 228 9.54 24.06 -4.50
C SER A 228 8.32 24.06 -5.43
N VAL A 229 8.08 22.95 -6.11
CA VAL A 229 6.87 22.76 -6.92
C VAL A 229 5.66 22.60 -6.00
N LYS A 230 4.58 23.33 -6.29
CA LYS A 230 3.32 23.27 -5.51
C LYS A 230 2.17 22.91 -6.43
N LYS A 231 1.11 22.30 -5.89
CA LYS A 231 -0.14 22.09 -6.63
C LYS A 231 -0.77 23.45 -6.96
N GLY A 232 -1.24 23.58 -8.20
CA GLY A 232 -2.00 24.73 -8.68
C GLY A 232 -3.46 24.68 -8.23
N SER A 233 -4.27 25.60 -8.76
CA SER A 233 -5.69 25.68 -8.43
C SER A 233 -6.55 24.75 -9.30
N ASN A 234 -6.04 24.35 -10.48
CA ASN A 234 -6.75 23.46 -11.40
C ASN A 234 -6.29 22.00 -11.26
N PRO A 235 -7.15 21.02 -11.56
CA PRO A 235 -6.76 19.62 -11.60
C PRO A 235 -5.58 19.38 -12.56
N GLY A 236 -4.58 18.64 -12.09
CA GLY A 236 -3.34 18.32 -12.82
C GLY A 236 -2.35 19.46 -12.95
N GLU A 237 -2.66 20.64 -12.38
CA GLU A 237 -1.80 21.83 -12.43
C GLU A 237 -0.78 21.82 -11.30
N TYR A 238 0.46 22.14 -11.64
CA TYR A 238 1.58 22.33 -10.73
C TYR A 238 2.31 23.62 -11.10
N ILE A 239 2.80 24.35 -10.10
CA ILE A 239 3.36 25.68 -10.25
C ILE A 239 4.71 25.74 -9.54
N GLN A 240 5.69 26.36 -10.20
CA GLN A 240 6.99 26.70 -9.62
C GLN A 240 7.34 28.15 -9.94
N THR A 241 7.77 28.90 -8.94
CA THR A 241 8.31 30.26 -9.11
C THR A 241 9.83 30.21 -9.25
N VAL A 242 10.37 30.90 -10.25
CA VAL A 242 11.80 31.03 -10.53
C VAL A 242 12.16 32.51 -10.55
N THR A 243 13.08 32.94 -9.70
CA THR A 243 13.50 34.34 -9.58
C THR A 243 14.96 34.49 -9.98
N TYR A 244 15.27 35.45 -10.84
CA TYR A 244 16.63 35.76 -11.21
C TYR A 244 17.20 36.83 -10.26
N LYS A 245 18.32 36.55 -9.58
CA LYS A 245 18.92 37.48 -8.60
C LYS A 245 20.05 38.33 -9.19
N GLY A 246 20.68 37.86 -10.26
CA GLY A 246 21.72 38.60 -10.96
C GLY A 246 22.76 37.71 -11.60
N ALA A 247 23.66 38.33 -12.36
CA ALA A 247 24.57 37.60 -13.25
C ALA A 247 25.68 36.86 -12.49
N ASN A 248 26.07 37.34 -11.30
CA ASN A 248 27.19 36.83 -10.49
C ASN A 248 28.42 36.41 -11.34
N GLY A 249 28.90 37.32 -12.20
CA GLY A 249 30.04 37.09 -13.09
C GLY A 249 29.75 36.28 -14.37
N SER A 250 28.53 35.77 -14.55
CA SER A 250 28.10 35.08 -15.77
C SER A 250 27.77 36.06 -16.90
N ARG A 251 28.37 35.87 -18.08
CA ARG A 251 28.04 36.68 -19.28
C ARG A 251 26.70 36.32 -19.93
N ASN A 252 26.17 35.12 -19.64
CA ASN A 252 24.92 34.61 -20.23
C ASN A 252 24.20 33.74 -19.18
N PRO A 253 23.63 34.35 -18.12
CA PRO A 253 22.98 33.62 -17.05
C PRO A 253 21.71 32.94 -17.55
N ARG A 254 21.57 31.65 -17.22
CA ARG A 254 20.49 30.77 -17.62
C ARG A 254 20.25 29.76 -16.52
N VAL A 255 18.99 29.36 -16.38
CA VAL A 255 18.61 28.19 -15.58
C VAL A 255 17.89 27.19 -16.48
N PHE A 256 18.27 25.93 -16.32
CA PHE A 256 17.64 24.78 -16.94
C PHE A 256 16.93 23.98 -15.85
N ILE A 257 15.68 23.60 -16.07
CA ILE A 257 14.88 22.87 -15.09
C ILE A 257 14.34 21.60 -15.74
N LYS A 258 14.56 20.46 -15.08
CA LYS A 258 14.02 19.15 -15.40
C LYS A 258 13.06 18.75 -14.29
N TYR A 259 11.92 18.19 -14.67
CA TYR A 259 10.94 17.65 -13.71
C TYR A 259 10.86 16.15 -13.87
N ASP A 260 10.79 15.48 -12.74
CA ASP A 260 10.69 14.04 -12.66
C ASP A 260 9.66 13.61 -11.62
N TYR A 261 9.20 12.37 -11.79
CA TYR A 261 8.39 11.66 -10.83
C TYR A 261 8.96 10.27 -10.66
N LEU A 262 9.44 9.96 -9.45
CA LEU A 262 10.04 8.68 -9.12
C LEU A 262 11.11 8.24 -10.15
N GLY A 263 11.99 9.17 -10.53
CA GLY A 263 13.07 8.92 -11.48
C GLY A 263 12.63 8.79 -12.95
N LYS A 264 11.36 9.00 -13.27
CA LYS A 264 10.86 9.12 -14.65
C LYS A 264 10.74 10.60 -15.02
N SER A 265 11.38 11.01 -16.12
CA SER A 265 11.24 12.36 -16.64
C SER A 265 9.78 12.65 -16.99
N LEU A 266 9.25 13.76 -16.48
CA LEU A 266 7.88 14.20 -16.72
C LEU A 266 7.75 15.05 -17.99
N LEU A 267 8.86 15.60 -18.48
CA LEU A 267 8.92 16.39 -19.71
C LEU A 267 9.88 15.75 -20.71
N SER A 268 9.60 15.90 -22.00
CA SER A 268 10.51 15.48 -23.07
C SER A 268 11.64 16.48 -23.33
N LYS A 269 11.48 17.73 -22.88
CA LYS A 269 12.49 18.79 -22.96
C LYS A 269 12.62 19.53 -21.64
N GLU A 270 13.83 19.95 -21.35
CA GLU A 270 14.14 20.81 -20.22
C GLU A 270 13.65 22.24 -20.45
N ILE A 271 13.13 22.85 -19.39
CA ILE A 271 12.72 24.26 -19.39
C ILE A 271 13.95 25.13 -19.33
N ARG A 272 13.94 26.24 -20.06
CA ARG A 272 15.02 27.22 -20.04
C ARG A 272 14.48 28.63 -19.80
N ILE A 273 15.03 29.30 -18.79
CA ILE A 273 14.80 30.72 -18.51
C ILE A 273 16.16 31.44 -18.58
N THR A 274 16.18 32.62 -19.19
CA THR A 274 17.42 33.40 -19.41
C THR A 274 17.40 34.68 -18.57
N GLY A 275 18.49 34.95 -17.87
CA GLY A 275 18.71 36.22 -17.16
C GLY A 275 19.33 37.25 -18.09
N LYS A 276 18.94 38.52 -17.96
CA LYS A 276 19.56 39.65 -18.66
C LYS A 276 20.13 40.66 -17.68
#